data_AF-A0A7R7VRD1-F1
#
_entry.id   AF-A0A7R7VRD1-F1
#
_cell.length_a   1.000
_cell.length_b   1.000
_cell.length_c   1.000
_cell.angle_alpha   90.00
_cell.angle_beta   90.00
_cell.angle_gamma   90.00
#
_symmetry.space_group_name_H-M   'P 1'
#
loop_
_entity.id
_entity.type
_entity.pdbx_description
1 polymer ?
#
loop_
_entity_poly.entity_id
_entity_poly.type
_entity_poly.pdbx_seq_one_letter_code
_entity_poly.pdbx_strand_id
1 'polypeptide(L)'
;MDGTALKDLFNGWTTVLHSREDQVPPFHGFSEDPAAALGVNSKPEKWVCWGNVVRGIGRMVFILRTLIARLWIPTSDVRIVCVPGWFVSQLREKAMNELTVSGSVSASRDGKEEKSFISEGDILLAWKARTSIAP
;
A
#
# COMPACT_ATOMS: atom_id res chain seq x y z
N MET A 1 2.51 5.87 -11.79
CA MET A 1 1.06 6.06 -11.55
C MET A 1 0.65 5.03 -10.51
N ASP A 2 0.09 5.46 -9.40
CA ASP A 2 -0.41 4.59 -8.34
C ASP A 2 -1.89 4.25 -8.55
N GLY A 3 -2.50 3.53 -7.59
CA GLY A 3 -3.89 3.10 -7.69
C GLY A 3 -4.90 4.26 -7.70
N THR A 4 -4.62 5.34 -6.97
CA THR A 4 -5.46 6.54 -6.92
C THR A 4 -5.44 7.28 -8.25
N ALA A 5 -4.26 7.51 -8.82
CA ALA A 5 -4.16 8.16 -10.13
C ALA A 5 -4.79 7.30 -11.25
N LEU A 6 -4.68 5.97 -11.18
CA LEU A 6 -5.36 5.07 -12.12
C LEU A 6 -6.89 5.14 -11.99
N LYS A 7 -7.41 5.18 -10.76
CA LYS A 7 -8.84 5.36 -10.49
C LYS A 7 -9.35 6.67 -11.10
N ASP A 8 -8.64 7.78 -10.88
CA ASP A 8 -9.04 9.09 -11.39
C ASP A 8 -9.04 9.12 -12.92
N LEU A 9 -8.04 8.49 -13.56
CA LEU A 9 -8.01 8.30 -15.01
C LEU A 9 -9.23 7.54 -15.51
N PHE A 10 -9.57 6.40 -14.89
CA PHE A 10 -10.75 5.61 -15.30
C PHE A 10 -12.06 6.35 -15.09
N ASN A 11 -12.18 7.09 -13.98
CA ASN A 11 -13.36 7.91 -13.72
C ASN A 11 -13.53 9.01 -14.76
N GLY A 12 -12.44 9.72 -15.09
CA GLY A 12 -12.44 10.74 -16.14
C GLY A 12 -12.82 10.16 -17.49
N TRP A 13 -12.21 9.04 -17.87
CA TRP A 13 -12.51 8.38 -19.15
C TRP A 13 -13.97 7.93 -19.24
N THR A 14 -14.48 7.28 -18.19
CA THR A 14 -15.87 6.80 -18.16
C THR A 14 -16.87 7.96 -18.22
N THR A 15 -16.54 9.09 -17.60
CA THR A 15 -17.33 10.33 -17.64
C THR A 15 -17.41 10.92 -19.05
N VAL A 16 -16.30 10.94 -19.79
CA VAL A 16 -16.27 11.35 -21.22
C VAL A 16 -17.12 10.41 -22.08
N LEU A 17 -17.01 9.09 -21.85
CA LEU A 17 -17.82 8.10 -22.58
C LEU A 17 -19.33 8.25 -22.33
N HIS A 18 -19.73 8.82 -21.19
CA HIS A 18 -21.11 9.17 -20.88
C HIS A 18 -21.52 10.57 -21.36
N SER A 19 -20.69 11.25 -22.16
CA SER A 19 -20.92 12.60 -22.68
C SER A 19 -21.11 13.64 -21.57
N ARG A 20 -20.44 13.46 -20.43
CA ARG A 20 -20.48 14.37 -19.27
C ARG A 20 -19.14 15.08 -19.09
N GLU A 21 -18.59 15.64 -20.16
CA GLU A 21 -17.25 16.23 -20.17
C GLU A 21 -17.09 17.36 -19.15
N ASP A 22 -18.19 18.02 -18.80
CA ASP A 22 -18.30 19.04 -17.75
C ASP A 22 -17.97 18.50 -16.34
N GLN A 23 -18.07 17.20 -16.12
CA GLN A 23 -17.82 16.54 -14.83
C GLN A 23 -16.41 15.95 -14.71
N VAL A 24 -15.57 16.08 -15.75
CA VAL A 24 -14.19 15.60 -15.70
C VAL A 24 -13.38 16.52 -14.79
N PRO A 25 -12.67 15.99 -13.77
CA PRO A 25 -11.82 16.81 -12.92
C PRO A 25 -10.77 17.58 -13.74
N PRO A 26 -10.48 18.85 -13.38
CA PRO A 26 -9.50 19.63 -14.12
C PRO A 26 -8.13 18.98 -14.04
N PHE A 27 -7.46 18.93 -15.19
CA PHE A 27 -6.11 18.42 -15.26
C PHE A 27 -5.13 19.47 -14.70
N HIS A 28 -4.49 19.16 -13.58
CA HIS A 28 -3.60 20.09 -12.85
C HIS A 28 -2.21 20.25 -13.47
N GLY A 29 -1.98 19.69 -14.67
CA GLY A 29 -0.70 19.81 -15.37
C GLY A 29 0.37 18.83 -14.89
N PHE A 30 1.55 18.91 -15.50
CA PHE A 30 2.73 18.12 -15.15
C PHE A 30 3.92 19.00 -14.70
N SER A 31 3.77 20.32 -14.81
CA SER A 31 4.85 21.29 -14.62
C SER A 31 5.08 21.66 -13.16
N GLU A 32 4.06 21.54 -12.33
CA GLU A 32 4.13 21.82 -10.90
C GLU A 32 4.13 20.49 -10.16
N ASP A 33 5.17 20.25 -9.37
CA ASP A 33 5.23 19.14 -8.44
C ASP A 33 4.74 19.62 -7.07
N PRO A 34 3.48 19.38 -6.69
CA PRO A 34 2.95 19.80 -5.39
C PRO A 34 3.68 19.11 -4.23
N ALA A 35 4.37 17.99 -4.48
CA ALA A 35 5.18 17.30 -3.48
C ALA A 35 6.60 17.86 -3.35
N ALA A 36 7.07 18.72 -4.26
CA ALA A 36 8.43 19.28 -4.20
C ALA A 36 8.67 20.13 -2.95
N ALA A 37 7.62 20.72 -2.37
CA ALA A 37 7.69 21.47 -1.11
C ALA A 37 7.66 20.57 0.14
N LEU A 38 7.31 19.28 0.00
CA LEU A 38 7.24 18.34 1.12
C LEU A 38 8.65 17.96 1.58
N GLY A 39 8.90 18.12 2.88
CA GLY A 39 10.17 17.69 3.50
C GLY A 39 11.36 18.64 3.34
N VAL A 40 11.19 19.80 2.69
CA VAL A 40 12.26 20.81 2.49
C VAL A 40 12.77 21.40 3.81
N ASN A 41 11.90 21.51 4.82
CA ASN A 41 12.23 22.09 6.12
C ASN A 41 12.65 21.05 7.18
N SER A 42 12.69 19.77 6.83
CA SER A 42 13.03 18.69 7.77
C SER A 42 14.45 18.20 7.52
N LYS A 43 15.22 17.94 8.59
CA LYS A 43 16.54 17.31 8.44
C LYS A 43 16.35 15.95 7.76
N PRO A 44 17.03 15.66 6.64
CA PRO A 44 16.88 14.38 5.97
C PRO A 44 17.42 13.27 6.88
N GLU A 45 16.50 12.48 7.44
CA GLU A 45 16.86 11.27 8.17
C GLU A 45 17.33 10.21 7.17
N LYS A 46 18.36 9.44 7.54
CA LYS A 46 18.86 8.39 6.67
C LYS A 46 17.80 7.31 6.51
N TRP A 47 17.23 7.21 5.31
CA TRP A 47 16.26 6.19 4.98
C TRP A 47 16.85 4.79 5.21
N VAL A 48 16.23 3.99 6.08
CA VAL A 48 16.72 2.66 6.51
C VAL A 48 16.94 1.72 5.32
N CYS A 49 16.10 1.84 4.29
CA CYS A 49 16.18 1.01 3.10
C CYS A 49 17.11 1.57 2.00
N TRP A 50 17.92 2.59 2.28
CA TRP A 50 18.80 3.19 1.25
C TRP A 50 19.79 2.17 0.64
N GLY A 51 20.19 1.16 1.42
CA GLY A 51 21.00 0.04 0.93
C GLY A 51 20.26 -0.90 -0.04
N ASN A 52 18.93 -0.89 -0.03
CA ASN A 52 18.08 -1.70 -0.90
C ASN A 52 17.71 -0.97 -2.20
N VAL A 53 18.15 0.28 -2.39
CA VAL A 53 17.88 1.01 -3.64
C VAL A 53 18.67 0.33 -4.76
N VAL A 54 17.93 -0.24 -5.70
CA VAL A 54 18.50 -0.88 -6.88
C VAL A 54 19.07 0.18 -7.82
N ARG A 55 20.39 0.43 -7.76
CA ARG A 55 21.11 1.40 -8.59
C ARG A 55 22.21 0.76 -9.44
N GLY A 56 22.55 1.42 -10.54
CA GLY A 56 23.67 1.04 -11.42
C GLY A 56 23.59 -0.41 -11.91
N ILE A 57 24.64 -1.19 -11.65
CA ILE A 57 24.74 -2.62 -12.04
C ILE A 57 23.66 -3.46 -11.35
N GLY A 58 23.30 -3.14 -10.10
CA GLY A 58 22.23 -3.84 -9.39
C GLY A 58 20.89 -3.79 -10.14
N ARG A 59 20.63 -2.69 -10.87
CA ARG A 59 19.45 -2.56 -11.74
C ARG A 59 19.50 -3.49 -12.93
N MET A 60 20.66 -3.63 -13.59
CA MET A 60 20.81 -4.58 -14.69
C MET A 60 20.64 -6.02 -14.22
N VAL A 61 21.24 -6.38 -13.09
CA VAL A 61 21.10 -7.72 -12.50
C VAL A 61 19.64 -7.99 -12.11
N PHE A 62 18.96 -7.01 -11.52
CA PHE A 62 17.54 -7.13 -11.18
C PHE A 62 16.69 -7.37 -12.43
N ILE A 63 16.85 -6.56 -13.48
CA ILE A 63 16.13 -6.72 -14.75
C ILE A 63 16.39 -8.10 -15.36
N LEU A 64 17.65 -8.52 -15.43
CA LEU A 64 18.01 -9.83 -16.00
C LEU A 64 17.38 -10.97 -15.19
N ARG A 65 17.45 -10.92 -13.86
CA ARG A 65 16.81 -11.91 -12.99
C ARG A 65 15.29 -11.94 -13.17
N THR A 66 14.64 -10.79 -13.29
CA THR A 66 13.18 -10.72 -13.53
C THR A 66 12.81 -11.33 -14.88
N LEU A 67 13.60 -11.08 -15.93
CA LEU A 67 13.38 -11.67 -17.25
C LEU A 67 13.56 -13.19 -17.22
N ILE A 68 14.65 -13.67 -16.62
CA ILE A 68 14.90 -15.10 -16.42
C ILE A 68 13.74 -15.73 -15.63
N ALA A 69 13.35 -15.14 -14.50
CA ALA A 69 12.24 -15.65 -13.68
C ALA A 69 10.94 -15.73 -14.49
N ARG A 70 10.62 -14.72 -15.30
CA ARG A 70 9.40 -14.71 -16.13
C ARG A 70 9.43 -15.75 -17.24
N LEU A 71 10.61 -16.06 -17.78
CA LEU A 71 10.77 -17.05 -18.86
C LEU A 71 10.79 -18.50 -18.34
N TRP A 72 11.36 -18.72 -17.15
CA TRP A 72 11.52 -20.06 -16.58
C TRP A 72 10.40 -20.49 -15.64
N ILE A 73 9.71 -19.55 -14.97
CA ILE A 73 8.64 -19.89 -14.03
C ILE A 73 7.33 -19.98 -14.81
N PRO A 74 6.66 -21.15 -14.87
CA PRO A 74 5.33 -21.26 -15.46
C PRO A 74 4.38 -20.27 -14.77
N THR A 75 3.47 -19.69 -15.54
CA THR A 75 2.51 -18.69 -15.05
C THR A 75 1.88 -19.15 -13.74
N SER A 76 2.11 -18.40 -12.67
CA SER A 76 1.50 -18.67 -11.38
C SER A 76 -0.03 -18.58 -11.53
N ASP A 77 -0.73 -19.61 -11.06
CA ASP A 77 -2.20 -19.60 -11.03
C ASP A 77 -2.69 -18.43 -10.17
N VAL A 78 -3.25 -17.41 -10.81
CA VAL A 78 -3.90 -16.31 -10.11
C VAL A 78 -5.25 -16.80 -9.60
N ARG A 79 -5.33 -17.06 -8.29
CA ARG A 79 -6.57 -17.47 -7.63
C ARG A 79 -7.16 -16.30 -6.85
N ILE A 80 -8.44 -16.06 -7.08
CA ILE A 80 -9.21 -15.08 -6.31
C ILE A 80 -9.74 -15.78 -5.06
N VAL A 81 -9.44 -15.23 -3.89
CA VAL A 81 -9.97 -15.72 -2.61
C VAL A 81 -11.00 -14.72 -2.10
N CYS A 82 -12.23 -15.17 -1.97
CA CYS A 82 -13.32 -14.37 -1.39
C CYS A 82 -13.28 -14.51 0.13
N VAL A 83 -12.97 -13.41 0.83
CA VAL A 83 -12.94 -13.37 2.29
C VAL A 83 -14.24 -12.72 2.80
N PRO A 84 -15.07 -13.42 3.59
CA PRO A 84 -16.30 -12.84 4.13
C PRO A 84 -16.04 -11.71 5.13
N GLY A 85 -16.87 -10.67 5.12
CA GLY A 85 -16.73 -9.52 6.04
C GLY A 85 -16.85 -9.88 7.52
N TRP A 86 -17.71 -10.85 7.87
CA TRP A 86 -17.83 -11.33 9.26
C TRP A 86 -16.53 -11.97 9.76
N PHE A 87 -15.80 -12.66 8.89
CA PHE A 87 -14.54 -13.32 9.23
C PHE A 87 -13.45 -12.27 9.52
N VAL A 88 -13.36 -11.24 8.66
CA VAL A 88 -12.43 -10.11 8.88
C VAL A 88 -12.77 -9.37 10.18
N SER A 89 -14.07 -9.18 10.46
CA SER A 89 -14.53 -8.52 11.69
C SER A 89 -14.12 -9.30 12.95
N GLN A 90 -14.29 -10.62 12.95
CA GLN A 90 -13.87 -11.48 14.06
C GLN A 90 -12.35 -11.46 14.28
N LEU A 91 -11.57 -11.52 13.19
CA LEU A 91 -10.11 -11.40 13.28
C LEU A 91 -9.67 -10.05 13.82
N ARG A 92 -10.33 -8.97 13.40
CA ARG A 92 -10.07 -7.61 13.88
C ARG A 92 -10.40 -7.48 15.36
N GLU A 93 -11.55 -7.99 15.80
CA GLU A 93 -11.94 -7.98 17.21
C GLU A 93 -10.94 -8.76 18.07
N LYS A 94 -10.54 -9.95 17.62
CA LYS A 94 -9.51 -10.75 18.30
C LYS A 94 -8.17 -10.01 18.41
N ALA A 95 -7.70 -9.41 17.31
CA ALA A 95 -6.45 -8.65 17.32
C ALA A 95 -6.54 -7.41 18.22
N MET A 96 -7.68 -6.73 18.24
CA MET A 96 -7.91 -5.59 19.13
C MET A 96 -7.92 -6.01 20.60
N ASN A 97 -8.55 -7.14 20.93
CA ASN A 97 -8.54 -7.70 22.28
C ASN A 97 -7.12 -8.08 22.72
N GLU A 98 -6.35 -8.72 21.85
CA GLU A 98 -4.94 -9.05 22.12
C GLU A 98 -4.10 -7.79 22.38
N LEU A 99 -4.29 -6.70 21.61
CA LEU A 99 -3.62 -5.42 21.87
C LEU A 99 -3.97 -4.81 23.23
N THR A 100 -5.25 -4.87 23.62
CA THR A 100 -5.67 -4.35 24.94
C THR A 100 -5.10 -5.16 26.10
N VAL A 101 -4.97 -6.49 25.94
CA VAL A 101 -4.43 -7.40 26.96
C VAL A 101 -2.91 -7.29 27.07
N SER A 102 -2.20 -7.10 25.95
CA SER A 102 -0.75 -6.95 25.93
C SER A 102 -0.24 -5.61 26.48
N GLY A 103 -1.12 -4.72 26.95
CA GLY A 103 -0.72 -3.48 27.63
C GLY A 103 -0.01 -2.48 26.72
N SER A 104 -0.11 -2.64 25.40
CA SER A 104 0.39 -1.66 24.41
C SER A 104 -0.57 -0.47 24.30
N VAL A 105 -0.89 0.14 25.44
CA VAL A 105 -1.30 1.54 25.48
C VAL A 105 -0.03 2.31 25.14
N SER A 106 0.08 2.71 23.87
CA SER A 106 1.20 3.48 23.34
C SER A 106 1.56 4.59 24.32
N ALA A 107 2.82 4.58 24.78
CA ALA A 107 3.35 5.59 25.67
C ALA A 107 3.04 6.98 25.10
N SER A 108 2.18 7.71 25.79
CA SER A 108 1.69 9.02 25.36
C SER A 108 2.85 10.00 25.27
N ARG A 109 3.17 10.46 24.07
CA ARG A 109 3.69 11.83 23.91
C ARG A 109 2.47 12.74 24.10
N ASP A 110 2.45 13.54 25.15
CA ASP A 110 1.41 14.54 25.50
C ASP A 110 0.14 14.11 26.27
N GLY A 111 0.15 12.99 26.99
CA GLY A 111 -0.88 12.73 28.03
C GLY A 111 -2.33 12.53 27.51
N LYS A 112 -2.53 12.29 26.22
CA LYS A 112 -3.77 11.72 25.67
C LYS A 112 -3.60 10.21 25.49
N GLU A 113 -4.54 9.44 26.01
CA GLU A 113 -4.67 8.02 25.65
C GLU A 113 -4.94 7.93 24.15
N GLU A 114 -3.94 7.47 23.39
CA GLU A 114 -4.11 7.17 21.98
C GLU A 114 -4.77 5.79 21.85
N LYS A 115 -6.00 5.77 21.34
CA LYS A 115 -6.73 4.52 21.11
C LYS A 115 -6.02 3.71 20.03
N SER A 116 -5.60 2.49 20.35
CA SER A 116 -5.03 1.57 19.37
C SER A 116 -5.98 1.37 18.19
N PHE A 117 -5.47 1.49 16.97
CA PHE A 117 -6.23 1.34 15.74
C PHE A 117 -5.60 0.26 14.86
N ILE A 118 -6.44 -0.62 14.32
CA ILE A 118 -6.08 -1.59 13.28
C ILE A 118 -7.11 -1.47 12.15
N SER A 119 -6.62 -1.35 10.91
CA SER A 119 -7.45 -1.36 9.71
C SER A 119 -7.78 -2.78 9.25
N GLU A 120 -8.86 -2.94 8.48
CA GLU A 120 -9.18 -4.24 7.84
C GLU A 120 -8.08 -4.69 6.85
N GLY A 121 -7.40 -3.73 6.22
CA GLY A 121 -6.28 -4.00 5.32
C GLY A 121 -5.10 -4.65 6.05
N ASP A 122 -4.78 -4.17 7.25
CA ASP A 122 -3.71 -4.75 8.09
C ASP A 122 -4.04 -6.20 8.49
N ILE A 123 -5.30 -6.46 8.85
CA ILE A 123 -5.78 -7.80 9.19
C ILE A 123 -5.68 -8.75 8.00
N LEU A 124 -6.14 -8.33 6.82
CA LEU A 124 -6.06 -9.13 5.60
C LEU A 124 -4.62 -9.40 5.19
N LEU A 125 -3.74 -8.41 5.32
CA LEU A 125 -2.30 -8.56 5.02
C LEU A 125 -1.64 -9.53 5.99
N ALA A 126 -1.88 -9.38 7.30
CA ALA A 126 -1.34 -10.27 8.33
C ALA A 126 -1.85 -11.70 8.18
N TRP A 127 -3.15 -11.88 7.92
CA TRP A 127 -3.75 -13.18 7.65
C TRP A 127 -3.12 -13.83 6.42
N LYS A 128 -3.01 -13.11 5.30
CA LYS A 128 -2.40 -13.62 4.07
C LYS A 128 -0.95 -14.00 4.28
N ALA A 129 -0.15 -13.13 4.93
CA ALA A 129 1.25 -13.40 5.24
C ALA A 129 1.40 -14.69 6.07
N ARG A 130 0.57 -14.84 7.12
CA ARG A 130 0.55 -16.04 7.94
C ARG A 130 0.20 -17.30 7.14
N THR A 131 -0.78 -17.22 6.25
CA THR A 131 -1.16 -18.36 5.39
C THR A 131 -0.13 -18.69 4.32
N SER A 132 0.64 -17.71 3.84
CA SER A 132 1.68 -17.91 2.83
C SER A 132 2.98 -18.52 3.37
N ILE A 133 3.20 -18.44 4.68
CA ILE A 133 4.42 -18.94 5.35
C ILE A 133 4.20 -20.35 5.94
N ALA A 134 2.94 -20.76 6.13
CA ALA A 134 2.62 -22.11 6.60
C ALA A 134 2.74 -23.14 5.44
N PRO A 135 3.47 -24.26 5.63
CA PRO A 135 3.57 -25.33 4.63
C PRO A 135 2.24 -26.04 4.38
#